data_AF-B2I4U8-F1
#
_entry.id   AF-B2I4U8-F1
#
_cell.length_a   1.000
_cell.length_b   1.000
_cell.length_c   1.000
_cell.angle_alpha   90.00
_cell.angle_beta   90.00
_cell.angle_gamma   90.00
#
_symmetry.space_group_name_H-M   'P 1'
#
loop_
_entity.id
_entity.type
_entity.pdbx_description
1 polymer ?
#
loop_
_entity_poly.entity_id
_entity_poly.type
_entity_poly.pdbx_seq_one_letter_code
_entity_poly.pdbx_strand_id
1 'polypeptide(L)'
;MLKTVEHYPAEGMSFKSLGDQSEISAPSGVPVTDQADSCDLSPRVGPLLAGIKEVMDDLNSALDNFHLLDFSGFDTHKEVLFKWLDIVVGFLDARDDLEFLVNKIPSIDISLVSKDV
;
A
#
# COMPACT_ATOMS: atom_id res chain seq x y z
N MET A 1 -26.16 26.99 2.08
CA MET A 1 -25.99 27.51 3.47
C MET A 1 -25.98 26.32 4.41
N LEU A 2 -24.84 26.03 5.04
CA LEU A 2 -24.69 25.01 6.08
C LEU A 2 -24.59 25.73 7.42
N LYS A 3 -25.42 25.33 8.40
CA LYS A 3 -25.40 25.89 9.77
C LYS A 3 -24.38 25.13 10.61
N THR A 4 -23.40 25.86 11.15
CA THR A 4 -22.51 25.35 12.21
C THR A 4 -23.26 25.41 13.54
N VAL A 5 -23.33 24.30 14.26
CA VAL A 5 -23.83 24.24 15.64
C VAL A 5 -22.62 24.06 16.54
N GLU A 6 -22.36 25.04 17.41
CA GLU A 6 -21.32 24.96 18.43
C GLU A 6 -21.81 24.14 19.62
N HIS A 7 -21.03 23.12 20.02
CA HIS A 7 -21.20 22.43 21.29
C HIS A 7 -20.11 22.87 22.27
N TYR A 8 -20.52 23.61 23.30
CA TYR A 8 -19.66 23.94 24.45
C TYR A 8 -19.48 22.69 25.33
N PRO A 9 -18.26 22.39 25.80
CA PRO A 9 -18.05 21.30 26.75
C PRO A 9 -18.70 21.66 28.09
N ALA A 10 -19.49 20.74 28.63
CA ALA A 10 -20.17 20.93 29.90
C ALA A 10 -19.14 21.11 31.03
N GLU A 11 -19.22 22.27 31.68
CA GLU A 11 -18.48 22.61 32.87
C GLU A 11 -18.86 21.67 34.03
N GLY A 12 -17.84 21.12 34.69
CA GLY A 12 -17.97 20.68 36.08
C GLY A 12 -17.69 19.21 36.35
N MET A 13 -16.43 18.88 36.65
CA MET A 13 -16.07 18.00 37.76
C MET A 13 -14.72 18.46 38.32
N SER A 14 -14.76 19.06 39.50
CA SER A 14 -13.60 19.59 40.25
C SER A 14 -12.68 18.50 40.77
N PHE A 15 -11.35 18.65 40.58
CA PHE A 15 -10.36 17.87 41.33
C PHE A 15 -10.07 18.53 42.68
N LYS A 16 -10.14 17.74 43.76
CA LYS A 16 -9.83 18.18 45.13
C LYS A 16 -8.34 18.49 45.25
N SER A 17 -8.02 19.69 45.72
CA SER A 17 -6.67 20.08 46.18
C SER A 17 -6.49 19.69 47.64
N LEU A 18 -5.51 18.82 47.92
CA LEU A 18 -4.86 18.56 49.22
C LEU A 18 -3.52 17.89 48.85
N GLY A 19 -2.32 18.32 49.20
CA GLY A 19 -1.74 19.35 50.06
C GLY A 19 -0.22 19.03 50.08
N ASP A 20 0.63 20.00 50.37
CA ASP A 20 2.09 19.80 50.41
C ASP A 20 2.49 18.61 51.31
N GLN A 21 3.10 17.59 50.70
CA GLN A 21 3.94 16.62 51.40
C GLN A 21 5.28 16.54 50.66
N SER A 22 6.20 17.37 51.15
CA SER A 22 7.63 17.15 51.07
C SER A 22 7.99 15.73 51.52
N GLU A 23 8.96 15.13 50.81
CA GLU A 23 9.67 13.87 51.10
C GLU A 23 9.01 12.54 50.62
N ILE A 24 9.52 11.97 49.53
CA ILE A 24 10.25 10.68 49.44
C ILE A 24 10.24 10.14 47.99
N SER A 25 11.43 10.17 47.38
CA SER A 25 12.01 9.25 46.39
C SER A 25 11.14 8.49 45.38
N ALA A 26 11.25 8.87 44.10
CA ALA A 26 11.62 7.95 43.00
C ALA A 26 11.91 8.76 41.71
N PRO A 27 13.11 8.68 41.09
CA PRO A 27 13.33 9.22 39.77
C PRO A 27 12.78 8.23 38.75
N SER A 28 11.51 8.36 38.35
CA SER A 28 11.02 7.66 37.17
C SER A 28 11.44 8.47 35.95
N GLY A 29 12.69 8.25 35.54
CA GLY A 29 13.19 8.67 34.23
C GLY A 29 12.46 7.88 33.15
N VAL A 30 11.34 8.40 32.68
CA VAL A 30 10.83 8.09 31.35
C VAL A 30 10.73 9.42 30.63
N PRO A 31 11.69 9.77 29.76
CA PRO A 31 11.43 10.85 28.82
C PRO A 31 10.27 10.36 27.96
N VAL A 32 9.19 11.13 27.91
CA VAL A 32 8.18 11.00 26.85
C VAL A 32 8.93 11.36 25.58
N THR A 33 9.55 10.37 24.95
CA THR A 33 10.05 10.51 23.59
C THR A 33 8.83 10.64 22.71
N ASP A 34 8.75 11.77 22.01
CA ASP A 34 7.91 11.96 20.85
C ASP A 34 8.22 10.83 19.85
N GLN A 35 7.52 9.70 19.97
CA GLN A 35 7.46 8.71 18.92
C GLN A 35 6.60 9.30 17.81
N ALA A 36 7.23 10.14 16.99
CA ALA A 36 6.93 10.11 15.58
C ALA A 36 7.23 8.68 15.14
N ASP A 37 6.20 7.84 15.06
CA ASP A 37 6.30 6.51 14.49
C ASP A 37 6.70 6.67 13.02
N SER A 38 8.02 6.75 12.80
CA SER A 38 8.67 6.56 11.52
C SER A 38 8.16 5.23 10.97
N CYS A 39 7.17 5.29 10.09
CA CYS A 39 6.67 4.12 9.40
C CYS A 39 7.80 3.55 8.54
N ASP A 40 8.54 2.60 9.09
CA ASP A 40 9.52 1.85 8.34
C ASP A 40 8.76 0.98 7.32
N LEU A 41 8.70 1.45 6.07
CA LEU A 41 8.05 0.77 4.96
C LEU A 41 8.90 -0.42 4.47
N SER A 42 10.17 -0.48 4.87
CA SER A 42 11.14 -1.52 4.50
C SER A 42 10.60 -2.96 4.62
N PRO A 43 9.98 -3.39 5.75
CA PRO A 43 9.44 -4.75 5.89
C PRO A 43 8.28 -5.08 4.94
N ARG A 44 7.61 -4.08 4.34
CA ARG A 44 6.47 -4.30 3.43
C ARG A 44 6.87 -4.38 1.95
N VAL A 45 8.03 -3.82 1.59
CA VAL A 45 8.51 -3.77 0.19
C VAL A 45 8.89 -5.15 -0.32
N GLY A 46 9.59 -5.95 0.50
CA GLY A 46 9.99 -7.32 0.11
C GLY A 46 8.81 -8.22 -0.27
N PRO A 47 7.81 -8.40 0.61
CA PRO A 47 6.61 -9.18 0.30
C PRO A 47 5.81 -8.65 -0.89
N LEU A 48 5.70 -7.32 -1.07
CA LEU A 48 5.04 -6.73 -2.22
C LEU A 48 5.74 -7.10 -3.53
N LEU A 49 7.07 -6.95 -3.60
CA LEU A 49 7.86 -7.30 -4.78
C LEU A 49 7.78 -8.80 -5.11
N ALA A 50 7.75 -9.66 -4.09
CA ALA A 50 7.57 -11.09 -4.26
C ALA A 50 6.18 -11.40 -4.86
N GLY A 51 5.12 -10.79 -4.31
CA GLY A 51 3.76 -10.97 -4.83
C GLY A 51 3.58 -10.46 -6.27
N ILE A 52 4.20 -9.34 -6.64
CA ILE A 52 4.14 -8.86 -8.03
C ILE A 52 4.83 -9.85 -8.98
N LYS A 53 5.98 -10.41 -8.60
CA LYS A 53 6.67 -11.42 -9.41
C LYS A 53 5.84 -12.69 -9.59
N GLU A 54 5.19 -13.16 -8.52
CA GLU A 54 4.27 -14.30 -8.58
C GLU A 54 3.13 -14.06 -9.57
N VAL A 55 2.51 -12.88 -9.54
CA VAL A 55 1.46 -12.51 -10.51
C VAL A 55 2.00 -12.45 -11.95
N MET A 56 3.22 -11.97 -12.16
CA MET A 56 3.85 -11.99 -13.49
C MET A 56 4.08 -13.41 -13.99
N ASP A 57 4.52 -14.33 -13.12
CA ASP A 57 4.69 -15.74 -13.46
C ASP A 57 3.35 -16.40 -13.82
N ASP A 58 2.30 -16.10 -13.06
CA ASP A 58 0.93 -16.57 -13.34
C ASP A 58 0.39 -16.03 -14.67
N LEU A 59 0.65 -14.75 -14.99
CA LEU A 59 0.29 -14.16 -16.29
C LEU A 59 1.01 -14.85 -17.45
N ASN A 60 2.30 -15.14 -17.31
CA ASN A 60 3.06 -15.89 -18.33
C ASN A 60 2.49 -17.29 -18.53
N SER A 61 2.19 -18.00 -17.43
CA SER A 61 1.57 -19.33 -17.48
C SER A 61 0.18 -19.31 -18.14
N ALA A 62 -0.63 -18.30 -17.82
CA ALA A 62 -1.94 -18.12 -18.44
C ALA A 62 -1.81 -17.84 -19.94
N LEU A 63 -0.85 -17.01 -20.36
CA LEU A 63 -0.58 -16.72 -21.77
C LEU A 63 -0.11 -17.97 -22.53
N ASP A 64 0.78 -18.77 -21.94
CA ASP A 64 1.24 -20.04 -22.53
C ASP A 64 0.08 -21.01 -22.72
N ASN A 65 -0.77 -21.17 -21.70
CA ASN A 65 -1.98 -21.99 -21.80
C ASN A 65 -2.96 -21.44 -22.84
N PHE A 66 -3.08 -20.12 -22.96
CA PHE A 66 -3.92 -19.47 -23.96
C PHE A 66 -3.41 -19.70 -25.38
N HIS A 67 -2.08 -19.74 -25.58
CA HIS A 67 -1.48 -20.09 -26.87
C HIS A 67 -1.67 -21.57 -27.25
N LEU A 68 -1.80 -22.47 -26.27
CA LEU A 68 -2.11 -23.89 -26.51
C LEU A 68 -3.54 -24.12 -26.98
N LEU A 69 -4.46 -23.19 -26.71
CA LEU A 69 -5.79 -23.21 -27.29
C LEU A 69 -5.62 -22.94 -28.79
N ASP A 70 -5.61 -24.00 -29.59
CA ASP A 70 -5.43 -23.91 -31.03
C ASP A 70 -6.62 -23.17 -31.66
N PHE A 71 -6.41 -21.89 -31.99
CA PHE A 71 -7.40 -21.05 -32.67
C PHE A 71 -7.28 -21.08 -34.20
N SER A 72 -6.40 -21.92 -34.77
CA SER A 72 -6.24 -22.03 -36.23
C SER A 72 -7.52 -22.48 -36.94
N GLY A 73 -8.41 -23.20 -36.23
CA GLY A 73 -9.74 -23.55 -36.74
C GLY A 73 -10.70 -22.37 -36.94
N PHE A 74 -10.38 -21.19 -36.39
CA PHE A 74 -11.20 -19.98 -36.48
C PHE A 74 -10.63 -18.93 -37.44
N ASP A 75 -9.67 -19.29 -38.30
CA ASP A 75 -8.96 -18.37 -39.21
C ASP A 75 -9.91 -17.64 -40.20
N THR A 76 -11.13 -18.18 -40.41
CA THR A 76 -12.18 -17.54 -41.22
C THR A 76 -13.06 -16.56 -40.45
N HIS A 77 -12.99 -16.56 -39.10
CA HIS A 77 -13.79 -15.72 -38.22
C HIS A 77 -12.96 -14.54 -37.69
N LYS A 78 -12.87 -13.47 -38.48
CA LYS A 78 -12.10 -12.26 -38.15
C LYS A 78 -12.36 -11.71 -36.74
N GLU A 79 -13.61 -11.73 -36.28
CA GLU A 79 -13.96 -11.27 -34.93
C GLU A 79 -13.30 -12.10 -33.83
N VAL A 80 -13.20 -13.41 -34.02
CA VAL A 80 -12.53 -14.32 -33.07
C VAL A 80 -11.03 -14.05 -33.06
N LEU A 81 -10.42 -13.86 -34.23
CA LEU A 81 -9.00 -13.51 -34.34
C LEU A 81 -8.68 -12.16 -33.68
N PHE A 82 -9.50 -11.13 -33.88
CA PHE A 82 -9.30 -9.84 -33.22
C PHE A 82 -9.47 -9.94 -31.71
N LYS A 83 -10.47 -10.69 -31.22
CA LYS A 83 -10.64 -10.90 -29.78
C LYS A 83 -9.50 -11.70 -29.16
N TRP A 84 -8.98 -12.68 -29.89
CA TRP A 84 -7.80 -13.43 -29.48
C TRP A 84 -6.58 -12.50 -29.35
N LEU A 85 -6.33 -11.64 -30.36
CA LEU A 85 -5.25 -10.66 -30.32
C LEU A 85 -5.42 -9.65 -29.18
N ASP A 86 -6.64 -9.13 -28.96
CA ASP A 86 -6.96 -8.23 -27.85
C ASP A 86 -6.57 -8.86 -26.50
N ILE A 87 -6.86 -10.15 -26.31
CA ILE A 87 -6.54 -10.87 -25.07
C ILE A 87 -5.02 -11.02 -24.91
N VAL A 88 -4.31 -11.45 -25.96
CA VAL A 88 -2.84 -11.60 -25.93
C VAL A 88 -2.18 -10.27 -25.58
N VAL A 89 -2.60 -9.17 -26.23
CA VAL A 89 -2.10 -7.82 -25.93
C VAL A 89 -2.37 -7.45 -24.48
N GLY A 90 -3.58 -7.72 -23.97
CA GLY A 90 -3.93 -7.46 -22.57
C GLY A 90 -3.04 -8.19 -21.55
N PHE A 91 -2.65 -9.44 -21.83
CA PHE A 91 -1.68 -10.16 -20.99
C PHE A 91 -0.30 -9.48 -20.99
N LEU A 92 0.18 -9.08 -22.17
CA LEU A 92 1.49 -8.45 -22.33
C LEU A 92 1.54 -7.08 -21.67
N ASP A 93 0.52 -6.24 -21.89
CA ASP A 93 0.41 -4.91 -21.28
C ASP A 93 0.42 -5.01 -19.75
N ALA A 94 -0.38 -5.92 -19.18
CA ALA A 94 -0.41 -6.13 -17.73
C ALA A 94 0.95 -6.60 -17.18
N ARG A 95 1.65 -7.48 -17.89
CA ARG A 95 2.98 -7.94 -17.48
C ARG A 95 4.00 -6.81 -17.51
N ASP A 96 4.00 -6.00 -18.57
CA ASP A 96 4.94 -4.89 -18.75
C ASP A 96 4.71 -3.78 -17.70
N ASP A 97 3.44 -3.50 -17.35
CA ASP A 97 3.10 -2.58 -16.25
C ASP A 97 3.63 -3.08 -14.89
N LEU A 98 3.48 -4.37 -14.61
CA LEU A 98 4.01 -4.97 -13.38
C LEU A 98 5.55 -5.01 -13.36
N GLU A 99 6.18 -5.30 -14.50
CA GLU A 99 7.64 -5.24 -14.64
C GLU A 99 8.17 -3.82 -14.41
N PHE A 100 7.49 -2.81 -14.96
CA PHE A 100 7.78 -1.42 -14.69
C PHE A 100 7.71 -1.10 -13.19
N LEU A 101 6.66 -1.55 -12.50
CA LEU A 101 6.51 -1.35 -11.05
C LEU A 101 7.63 -2.04 -10.26
N VAL A 102 7.98 -3.29 -10.57
CA VAL A 102 9.08 -4.02 -9.91
C VAL A 102 10.41 -3.30 -10.08
N ASN A 103 10.65 -2.69 -11.23
CA ASN A 103 11.87 -1.94 -11.49
C ASN A 103 11.87 -0.56 -10.81
N LYS A 104 10.69 0.05 -10.60
CA LYS A 104 10.56 1.38 -9.98
C LYS A 104 10.54 1.34 -8.46
N ILE A 105 9.85 0.39 -7.83
CA ILE A 105 9.69 0.34 -6.37
C ILE A 105 11.05 0.38 -5.62
N PRO A 106 12.08 -0.41 -6.01
CA PRO A 106 13.39 -0.35 -5.38
C PRO A 106 14.15 0.97 -5.62
N SER A 107 13.80 1.70 -6.69
CA SER A 107 14.42 2.98 -7.05
C SER A 107 13.82 4.18 -6.33
N ILE A 108 12.70 3.99 -5.63
CA ILE A 108 12.09 5.04 -4.80
C ILE A 108 12.91 5.14 -3.51
N ASP A 109 13.65 6.24 -3.36
CA ASP A 109 14.33 6.57 -2.13
C ASP A 109 13.29 6.89 -1.04
N ILE A 110 13.00 5.91 -0.19
CA ILE A 110 12.03 6.00 0.89
C ILE A 110 12.42 7.04 1.95
N SER A 111 13.67 7.55 1.93
CA SER A 111 14.11 8.64 2.80
C SER A 111 13.49 10.00 2.46
N LEU A 112 12.90 10.16 1.27
CA LEU A 112 12.20 11.39 0.86
C LEU A 112 10.77 11.51 1.37
N VAL A 113 10.13 10.41 1.77
CA VAL A 113 8.75 10.42 2.31
C VAL A 113 8.72 10.88 3.78
N SER A 114 9.87 10.90 4.45
CA SER A 114 9.98 11.22 5.88
C SER A 114 10.23 12.71 6.19
N LYS A 115 10.28 13.61 5.20
CA LYS A 115 10.68 15.02 5.42
C LYS A 115 9.54 16.03 5.55
N ASP A 116 8.29 15.63 5.36
CA ASP A 116 7.13 16.55 5.36
C ASP A 116 6.10 16.25 6.47
N VAL A 117 6.54 15.95 7.69
CA VAL A 117 5.67 15.94 8.89
C VAL A 117 6.37 16.64 10.06
#